data_AF-A0A327H0L2-F1
#
_entry.id   AF-A0A327H0L2-F1
#
_cell.length_a   1.000
_cell.length_b   1.000
_cell.length_c   1.000
_cell.angle_alpha   90.00
_cell.angle_beta   90.00
_cell.angle_gamma   90.00
#
_symmetry.space_group_name_H-M   'P 1'
#
loop_
_entity.id
_entity.type
_entity.pdbx_description
1 polymer ?
#
loop_
_entity_poly.entity_id
_entity_poly.type
_entity_poly.pdbx_seq_one_letter_code
_entity_poly.pdbx_strand_id
1 'polypeptide(L)'
;MRRAVAMILASILVSSFIASAEGGVNEGTSLEGTDLKSHSYQNEVSAGVPFEVTVTVKEESADNVTSVSWITQECVNSGICYPPETRDMTSNAEGEWSGAIVPEETVSYLNWRIEVSWEDGNTTSVPESGFGWKVWSDCWYDNGTWGGKSTSCQEGGLGSVPGFSASIALASAAMAVLMGRRD
;
A
#
# COMPACT_ATOMS: atom_id res chain seq x y z
N MET A 1 -18.52 8.18 40.11
CA MET A 1 -18.93 8.58 38.75
C MET A 1 -17.80 9.21 37.93
N ARG A 2 -17.09 10.26 38.40
CA ARG A 2 -15.99 10.90 37.62
C ARG A 2 -14.84 9.95 37.22
N ARG A 3 -14.46 9.02 38.10
CA ARG A 3 -13.41 8.01 37.81
C ARG A 3 -13.83 6.95 36.80
N ALA A 4 -15.12 6.60 36.76
CA ALA A 4 -15.65 5.63 35.80
C ALA A 4 -15.75 6.24 34.39
N VAL A 5 -16.15 7.52 34.30
CA VAL A 5 -16.17 8.27 33.03
C VAL A 5 -14.77 8.44 32.46
N ALA A 6 -13.77 8.72 33.30
CA ALA A 6 -12.37 8.85 32.88
C ALA A 6 -11.79 7.51 32.36
N MET A 7 -12.13 6.38 32.99
CA MET A 7 -11.67 5.07 32.50
C MET A 7 -12.32 4.69 31.17
N ILE A 8 -13.61 5.00 30.97
CA ILE A 8 -14.31 4.76 29.70
C ILE A 8 -13.72 5.61 28.57
N LEU A 9 -13.46 6.90 28.82
CA LEU A 9 -12.79 7.78 27.85
C LEU A 9 -11.38 7.29 27.50
N ALA A 10 -10.62 6.81 28.49
CA ALA A 10 -9.27 6.27 28.27
C ALA A 10 -9.31 4.97 27.44
N SER A 11 -10.29 4.09 27.65
CA SER A 11 -10.44 2.88 26.82
C SER A 11 -10.87 3.16 25.38
N ILE A 12 -11.63 4.24 25.13
CA ILE A 12 -11.99 4.65 23.76
C ILE A 12 -10.77 5.22 23.01
N LEU A 13 -9.86 5.92 23.70
CA LEU A 13 -8.61 6.46 23.14
C LEU A 13 -7.56 5.39 22.78
N VAL A 14 -7.61 4.20 23.39
CA VAL A 14 -6.71 3.07 23.06
C VAL A 14 -7.25 2.25 21.88
N SER A 15 -8.51 2.46 21.50
CA SER A 15 -9.16 1.80 20.37
C SER A 15 -8.91 2.52 19.04
N SER A 16 -7.74 3.17 18.88
CA SER A 16 -7.30 3.65 17.57
C SER A 16 -7.35 2.47 16.61
N PHE A 17 -8.30 2.52 15.69
CA PHE A 17 -8.50 1.52 14.66
C PHE A 17 -7.19 1.37 13.89
N ILE A 18 -6.38 0.38 14.25
CA ILE A 18 -5.43 -0.18 13.30
C ILE A 18 -6.33 -0.99 12.37
N ALA A 19 -6.85 -0.33 11.33
CA ALA A 19 -7.32 -1.05 10.17
C ALA A 19 -6.08 -1.79 9.67
N SER A 20 -5.97 -3.08 10.04
CA SER A 20 -5.00 -3.96 9.41
C SER A 20 -5.45 -4.05 7.97
N ALA A 21 -4.79 -3.30 7.09
CA ALA A 21 -4.95 -3.47 5.66
C ALA A 21 -4.70 -4.95 5.38
N GLU A 22 -5.63 -5.58 4.67
CA GLU A 22 -5.49 -6.99 4.31
C GLU A 22 -4.45 -7.09 3.19
N GLY A 23 -3.40 -7.89 3.43
CA GLY A 23 -2.39 -8.18 2.42
C GLY A 23 -3.01 -8.65 1.10
N GLY A 24 -2.55 -8.09 -0.01
CA GLY A 24 -3.03 -8.42 -1.35
C GLY A 24 -4.33 -7.73 -1.79
N VAL A 25 -4.91 -6.84 -0.98
CA VAL A 25 -6.08 -6.05 -1.37
C VAL A 25 -5.66 -4.62 -1.74
N ASN A 26 -5.87 -4.24 -3.00
CA ASN A 26 -5.55 -2.90 -3.48
C ASN A 26 -6.41 -1.83 -2.78
N GLU A 27 -5.84 -0.65 -2.58
CA GLU A 27 -6.50 0.50 -1.97
C GLU A 27 -6.54 1.67 -2.98
N GLY A 28 -7.56 2.51 -2.86
CA GLY A 28 -7.71 3.69 -3.69
C GLY A 28 -8.60 4.75 -3.04
N THR A 29 -8.32 6.01 -3.35
CA THR A 29 -9.16 7.15 -2.97
C THR A 29 -10.20 7.44 -4.05
N SER A 30 -11.34 8.01 -3.64
CA SER A 30 -12.30 8.57 -4.59
C SER A 30 -11.70 9.81 -5.27
N LEU A 31 -12.08 10.03 -6.53
CA LEU A 31 -11.80 11.27 -7.26
C LEU A 31 -12.88 12.34 -7.07
N GLU A 32 -13.99 12.01 -6.39
CA GLU A 32 -15.05 12.97 -6.11
C GLU A 32 -14.52 14.17 -5.32
N GLY A 33 -14.85 15.38 -5.78
CA GLY A 33 -14.36 16.62 -5.18
C GLY A 33 -12.93 17.01 -5.54
N THR A 34 -12.25 16.23 -6.38
CA THR A 34 -10.89 16.54 -6.88
C THR A 34 -10.93 17.12 -8.29
N ASP A 35 -9.82 17.66 -8.79
CA ASP A 35 -9.68 18.14 -10.18
C ASP A 35 -9.39 17.03 -11.19
N LEU A 36 -9.23 15.78 -10.74
CA LEU A 36 -9.05 14.64 -11.62
C LEU A 36 -10.40 14.10 -12.11
N LYS A 37 -10.50 13.87 -13.41
CA LYS A 37 -11.66 13.27 -14.09
C LYS A 37 -11.59 11.75 -14.06
N SER A 38 -10.41 11.20 -14.36
CA SER A 38 -10.18 9.75 -14.42
C SER A 38 -8.72 9.41 -14.16
N HIS A 39 -8.50 8.15 -13.80
CA HIS A 39 -7.18 7.56 -13.67
C HIS A 39 -7.23 6.11 -14.17
N SER A 40 -6.11 5.64 -14.72
CA SER A 40 -5.94 4.29 -15.25
C SER A 40 -4.56 3.77 -14.86
N TYR A 41 -4.50 2.54 -14.38
CA TYR A 41 -3.30 1.88 -13.89
C TYR A 41 -3.48 0.37 -13.88
N GLN A 42 -2.39 -0.40 -13.83
CA GLN A 42 -2.47 -1.85 -13.73
C GLN A 42 -2.97 -2.27 -12.34
N ASN A 43 -3.79 -3.33 -12.26
CA ASN A 43 -4.30 -3.85 -10.98
C ASN A 43 -3.26 -4.67 -10.18
N GLU A 44 -2.05 -4.82 -10.70
CA GLU A 44 -0.99 -5.65 -10.12
C GLU A 44 0.36 -5.06 -10.53
N VAL A 45 1.33 -5.11 -9.63
CA VAL A 45 2.71 -4.65 -9.86
C VAL A 45 3.62 -5.86 -10.07
N SER A 46 4.36 -5.93 -11.17
CA SER A 46 5.30 -7.03 -11.41
C SER A 46 6.74 -6.53 -11.39
N ALA A 47 7.60 -7.25 -10.68
CA ALA A 47 9.03 -6.99 -10.64
C ALA A 47 9.63 -6.87 -12.05
N GLY A 48 10.39 -5.81 -12.33
CA GLY A 48 11.05 -5.59 -13.61
C GLY A 48 10.13 -5.31 -14.80
N VAL A 49 8.81 -5.22 -14.59
CA VAL A 49 7.82 -4.89 -15.62
C VAL A 49 7.34 -3.45 -15.42
N PRO A 50 7.26 -2.62 -16.48
CA PRO A 50 6.75 -1.27 -16.34
C PRO A 50 5.35 -1.21 -15.71
N PHE A 51 5.21 -0.41 -14.67
CA PHE A 51 3.95 0.00 -14.07
C PHE A 51 3.66 1.43 -14.52
N GLU A 52 2.52 1.62 -15.18
CA GLU A 52 2.14 2.88 -15.83
C GLU A 52 0.88 3.43 -15.21
N VAL A 53 0.89 4.74 -14.96
CA VAL A 53 -0.28 5.48 -14.47
C VAL A 53 -0.59 6.58 -15.47
N THR A 54 -1.85 6.62 -15.90
CA THR A 54 -2.41 7.72 -16.69
C THR A 54 -3.48 8.42 -15.87
N VAL A 55 -3.45 9.75 -15.85
CA VAL A 55 -4.47 10.58 -15.21
C VAL A 55 -5.00 11.59 -16.20
N THR A 56 -6.27 11.92 -16.05
CA THR A 56 -6.94 12.95 -16.84
C THR A 56 -7.49 14.00 -15.90
N VAL A 57 -7.07 15.25 -16.09
CA VAL A 57 -7.61 16.42 -15.40
C VAL A 57 -8.95 16.80 -16.05
N LYS A 58 -9.86 17.37 -15.27
CA LYS A 58 -11.13 17.89 -15.78
C LYS A 58 -10.91 19.01 -16.79
N GLU A 59 -11.75 19.07 -17.82
CA GLU A 59 -11.62 20.01 -18.94
C GLU A 59 -11.66 21.47 -18.47
N GLU A 60 -12.49 21.80 -17.47
CA GLU A 60 -12.57 23.15 -16.91
C GLU A 60 -11.30 23.63 -16.19
N SER A 61 -10.43 22.70 -15.80
CA SER A 61 -9.19 22.98 -15.05
C SER A 61 -7.93 22.70 -15.88
N ALA A 62 -8.05 21.95 -16.99
CA ALA A 62 -6.92 21.45 -17.77
C ALA A 62 -6.02 22.59 -18.33
N ASP A 63 -6.62 23.69 -18.77
CA ASP A 63 -5.89 24.87 -19.26
C ASP A 63 -5.02 25.54 -18.20
N ASN A 64 -5.34 25.36 -16.92
CA ASN A 64 -4.61 25.99 -15.81
C ASN A 64 -3.51 25.08 -15.24
N VAL A 65 -3.34 23.86 -15.77
CA VAL A 65 -2.34 22.90 -15.29
C VAL A 65 -0.99 23.17 -15.95
N THR A 66 0.04 23.38 -15.14
CA THR A 66 1.42 23.59 -15.62
C THR A 66 2.23 22.30 -15.62
N SER A 67 2.05 21.46 -14.61
CA SER A 67 2.66 20.14 -14.54
C SER A 67 1.87 19.20 -13.65
N VAL A 68 2.05 17.90 -13.88
CA VAL A 68 1.55 16.85 -12.99
C VAL A 68 2.73 16.01 -12.54
N SER A 69 2.87 15.85 -11.24
CA SER A 69 3.88 15.00 -10.62
C SER A 69 3.23 13.76 -10.01
N TRP A 70 3.88 12.63 -10.23
CA TRP A 70 3.52 11.34 -9.67
C TRP A 70 4.50 10.98 -8.57
N ILE A 71 4.00 10.86 -7.34
CA ILE A 71 4.81 10.56 -6.17
C ILE A 71 4.58 9.10 -5.83
N THR A 72 5.63 8.29 -5.92
CA THR A 72 5.58 6.84 -5.70
C THR A 72 6.40 6.45 -4.48
N GLN A 73 5.94 5.44 -3.75
CA GLN A 73 6.69 4.78 -2.70
C GLN A 73 6.62 3.28 -2.90
N GLU A 74 7.77 2.68 -3.09
CA GLU A 74 7.90 1.23 -3.20
C GLU A 74 8.18 0.63 -1.82
N CYS A 75 7.43 -0.42 -1.49
CA CYS A 75 7.65 -1.21 -0.28
C CYS A 75 7.98 -2.64 -0.68
N VAL A 76 9.04 -3.19 -0.10
CA VAL A 76 9.59 -4.48 -0.46
C VAL A 76 9.20 -5.58 0.54
N ASN A 77 9.35 -6.84 0.14
CA ASN A 77 8.94 -8.02 0.91
C ASN A 77 9.60 -8.15 2.29
N SER A 78 10.67 -7.40 2.59
CA SER A 78 11.26 -7.32 3.93
C SER A 78 10.44 -6.46 4.92
N GLY A 79 9.40 -5.78 4.44
CA GLY A 79 8.59 -4.82 5.21
C GLY A 79 9.17 -3.41 5.24
N ILE A 80 10.25 -3.14 4.50
CA ILE A 80 10.85 -1.81 4.36
C ILE A 80 10.18 -1.08 3.20
N CYS A 81 9.81 0.18 3.44
CA CYS A 81 9.39 1.11 2.40
C CYS A 81 10.50 2.11 2.12
N TYR A 82 10.84 2.31 0.85
CA TYR A 82 11.79 3.34 0.47
C TYR A 82 11.19 4.74 0.63
N PRO A 83 12.04 5.78 0.72
CA PRO A 83 11.56 7.16 0.66
C PRO A 83 10.73 7.39 -0.60
N PRO A 84 9.66 8.20 -0.54
CA PRO A 84 8.89 8.53 -1.72
C PRO A 84 9.73 9.26 -2.76
N GLU A 85 9.52 8.93 -4.03
CA GLU A 85 10.17 9.58 -5.17
C GLU A 85 9.14 10.39 -5.96
N THR A 86 9.49 11.63 -6.29
CA THR A 86 8.69 12.50 -7.16
C THR A 86 9.16 12.37 -8.60
N ARG A 87 8.22 12.13 -9.51
CA ARG A 87 8.48 12.02 -10.95
C ARG A 87 7.52 12.91 -11.73
N ASP A 88 8.04 13.65 -12.70
CA ASP A 88 7.18 14.43 -13.59
C ASP A 88 6.49 13.50 -14.60
N MET A 89 5.19 13.72 -14.80
CA MET A 89 4.41 13.01 -15.81
C MET A 89 4.52 13.70 -17.17
N THR A 90 4.42 12.92 -18.24
CA THR A 90 4.42 13.44 -19.61
C THR A 90 3.01 13.79 -20.04
N SER A 91 2.80 15.00 -20.58
CA SER A 91 1.52 15.36 -21.20
C SER A 91 1.40 14.67 -22.56
N ASN A 92 0.33 13.89 -22.74
CA ASN A 92 0.06 13.16 -23.98
C ASN A 92 -0.98 13.85 -24.86
N ALA A 93 -1.96 14.47 -24.21
CA ALA A 93 -3.04 15.24 -24.81
C ALA A 93 -3.49 16.31 -23.80
N GLU A 94 -4.42 17.16 -24.22
CA GLU A 94 -5.00 18.20 -23.36
C GLU A 94 -5.60 17.57 -22.09
N GLY A 95 -5.03 17.91 -20.94
CA GLY A 95 -5.43 17.37 -19.63
C GLY A 95 -5.03 15.92 -19.35
N GLU A 96 -4.40 15.19 -20.29
CA GLU A 96 -3.96 13.80 -20.09
C GLU A 96 -2.45 13.70 -19.83
N TRP A 97 -2.10 13.01 -18.74
CA TRP A 97 -0.74 12.88 -18.26
C TRP A 97 -0.41 11.43 -17.93
N SER A 98 0.77 10.94 -18.33
CA SER A 98 1.22 9.57 -18.03
C SER A 98 2.61 9.53 -17.39
N GLY A 99 2.81 8.58 -16.49
CA GLY A 99 4.12 8.25 -15.91
C GLY A 99 4.32 6.74 -15.86
N ALA A 100 5.58 6.31 -15.84
CA ALA A 100 5.95 4.90 -15.72
C ALA A 100 7.14 4.71 -14.76
N ILE A 101 7.11 3.62 -13.99
CA ILE A 101 8.26 3.13 -13.21
C ILE A 101 8.50 1.66 -13.51
N VAL A 102 9.71 1.19 -13.26
CA VAL A 102 10.03 -0.23 -13.25
C VAL A 102 10.30 -0.62 -11.79
N PRO A 103 9.40 -1.38 -11.14
CA PRO A 103 9.56 -1.83 -9.75
C PRO A 103 10.76 -2.75 -9.57
N GLU A 104 11.35 -2.74 -8.37
CA GLU A 104 12.45 -3.64 -8.02
C GLU A 104 11.99 -5.10 -7.88
N GLU A 105 12.97 -6.01 -7.87
CA GLU A 105 12.72 -7.46 -7.82
C GLU A 105 11.97 -7.94 -6.57
N THR A 106 12.03 -7.18 -5.49
CA THR A 106 11.45 -7.54 -4.19
C THR A 106 10.24 -6.70 -3.81
N VAL A 107 9.65 -5.97 -4.77
CA VAL A 107 8.43 -5.18 -4.54
C VAL A 107 7.32 -6.04 -3.93
N SER A 108 6.74 -5.57 -2.82
CA SER A 108 5.55 -6.14 -2.18
C SER A 108 4.30 -5.36 -2.60
N TYR A 109 4.39 -4.03 -2.57
CA TYR A 109 3.35 -3.14 -3.09
C TYR A 109 3.91 -1.76 -3.42
N LEU A 110 3.18 -1.03 -4.25
CA LEU A 110 3.44 0.36 -4.62
C LEU A 110 2.36 1.26 -4.04
N ASN A 111 2.74 2.22 -3.20
CA ASN A 111 1.89 3.33 -2.81
C ASN A 111 2.12 4.51 -3.75
N TRP A 112 1.08 5.30 -4.06
CA TRP A 112 1.28 6.52 -4.85
C TRP A 112 0.19 7.58 -4.63
N ARG A 113 0.50 8.79 -5.08
CA ARG A 113 -0.43 9.93 -5.16
C ARG A 113 -0.07 10.84 -6.34
N ILE A 114 -0.96 11.77 -6.64
CA ILE A 114 -0.78 12.76 -7.71
C ILE A 114 -0.66 14.14 -7.09
N GLU A 115 0.25 14.95 -7.60
CA GLU A 115 0.34 16.39 -7.31
C GLU A 115 0.18 17.16 -8.62
N VAL A 116 -0.74 18.12 -8.64
CA VAL A 116 -1.02 18.97 -9.80
C VAL A 116 -0.53 20.38 -9.47
N SER A 117 0.32 20.92 -10.33
CA SER A 117 0.80 22.30 -10.23
C SER A 117 0.01 23.19 -11.17
N TRP A 118 -0.38 24.36 -10.68
CA TRP A 118 -1.29 25.29 -11.35
C TRP A 118 -0.57 26.57 -11.78
N GLU A 119 -1.14 27.32 -12.73
CA GLU A 119 -0.57 28.58 -13.23
C GLU A 119 -0.40 29.66 -12.14
N ASP A 120 -1.22 29.63 -11.09
CA ASP A 120 -1.12 30.54 -9.95
C ASP A 120 0.06 30.23 -9.01
N GLY A 121 0.82 29.16 -9.31
CA GLY A 121 1.96 28.69 -8.53
C GLY A 121 1.58 27.80 -7.34
N ASN A 122 0.29 27.48 -7.16
CA ASN A 122 -0.16 26.55 -6.14
C ASN A 122 0.04 25.09 -6.59
N THR A 123 0.12 24.17 -5.63
CA THR A 123 0.14 22.72 -5.87
C THR A 123 -0.93 22.05 -5.02
N THR A 124 -1.75 21.21 -5.65
CA THR A 124 -2.76 20.40 -4.97
C THR A 124 -2.38 18.93 -5.03
N SER A 125 -2.56 18.20 -3.93
CA SER A 125 -2.35 16.76 -3.90
C SER A 125 -3.68 16.01 -3.92
N VAL A 126 -3.71 14.89 -4.64
CA VAL A 126 -4.84 13.95 -4.65
C VAL A 126 -4.36 12.60 -4.14
N PRO A 127 -4.85 12.15 -2.97
CA PRO A 127 -5.69 12.88 -2.01
C PRO A 127 -4.92 14.01 -1.30
N GLU A 128 -5.61 14.88 -0.58
CA GLU A 128 -4.99 16.03 0.13
C GLU A 128 -3.93 15.62 1.15
N SER A 129 -3.98 14.38 1.67
CA SER A 129 -3.02 13.87 2.65
C SER A 129 -2.69 12.40 2.42
N GLY A 130 -1.44 12.03 2.71
CA GLY A 130 -0.97 10.65 2.61
C GLY A 130 -0.78 10.18 1.18
N PHE A 131 -0.88 8.87 0.99
CA PHE A 131 -0.94 8.22 -0.32
C PHE A 131 -2.39 7.88 -0.66
N GLY A 132 -2.75 8.01 -1.94
CA GLY A 132 -4.11 7.78 -2.41
C GLY A 132 -4.40 6.35 -2.80
N TRP A 133 -3.37 5.65 -3.28
CA TRP A 133 -3.52 4.34 -3.87
C TRP A 133 -2.41 3.41 -3.40
N LYS A 134 -2.76 2.13 -3.34
CA LYS A 134 -1.87 1.01 -3.08
C LYS A 134 -2.18 -0.09 -4.07
N VAL A 135 -1.17 -0.57 -4.78
CA VAL A 135 -1.29 -1.73 -5.67
C VAL A 135 -0.29 -2.80 -5.23
N TRP A 136 -0.80 -3.99 -4.96
CA TRP A 136 0.01 -5.13 -4.56
C TRP A 136 0.73 -5.76 -5.74
N SER A 137 1.88 -6.36 -5.43
CA SER A 137 2.65 -7.08 -6.43
C SER A 137 1.95 -8.38 -6.86
N ASP A 138 2.33 -8.95 -8.00
CA ASP A 138 2.01 -10.34 -8.31
C ASP A 138 2.76 -11.35 -7.42
N CYS A 139 3.73 -10.91 -6.62
CA CYS A 139 4.44 -11.71 -5.64
C CYS A 139 4.76 -10.85 -4.41
N TRP A 140 3.96 -10.98 -3.34
CA TRP A 140 4.07 -10.11 -2.16
C TRP A 140 4.15 -10.89 -0.86
N TYR A 141 4.80 -10.28 0.13
CA TYR A 141 4.82 -10.73 1.51
C TYR A 141 4.23 -9.67 2.42
N ASP A 142 3.27 -10.08 3.25
CA ASP A 142 2.67 -9.24 4.28
C ASP A 142 2.33 -10.07 5.52
N ASN A 143 2.66 -9.52 6.69
CA ASN A 143 2.33 -10.06 8.00
C ASN A 143 2.47 -11.60 8.14
N GLY A 144 3.60 -12.16 7.69
CA GLY A 144 3.86 -13.61 7.81
C GLY A 144 3.37 -14.46 6.63
N THR A 145 2.65 -13.88 5.67
CA THR A 145 1.99 -14.60 4.57
C THR A 145 2.50 -14.13 3.22
N TRP A 146 2.78 -15.09 2.34
CA TRP A 146 3.04 -14.84 0.93
C TRP A 146 1.74 -14.91 0.14
N GLY A 147 1.59 -14.02 -0.84
CA GLY A 147 0.48 -14.05 -1.78
C GLY A 147 0.88 -13.52 -3.16
N GLY A 148 -0.13 -13.43 -4.03
CA GLY A 148 0.05 -13.07 -5.44
C GLY A 148 0.02 -14.30 -6.37
N LYS A 149 0.06 -14.04 -7.68
CA LYS A 149 -0.01 -15.08 -8.72
C LYS A 149 1.35 -15.70 -9.03
N SER A 150 2.43 -14.98 -8.75
CA SER A 150 3.81 -15.37 -8.99
C SER A 150 4.49 -15.77 -7.68
N THR A 151 5.54 -16.59 -7.80
CA THR A 151 6.43 -16.98 -6.70
C THR A 151 7.88 -16.57 -6.98
N SER A 152 8.12 -15.75 -8.00
CA SER A 152 9.46 -15.37 -8.46
C SER A 152 10.29 -14.63 -7.42
N CYS A 153 9.64 -13.87 -6.55
CA CYS A 153 10.28 -13.08 -5.49
C CYS A 153 10.58 -13.88 -4.21
N GLN A 154 10.21 -15.18 -4.16
CA GLN A 154 10.48 -16.07 -3.03
C GLN A 154 11.83 -16.75 -3.20
N GLU A 155 12.94 -16.02 -3.09
CA GLU A 155 14.27 -16.64 -3.16
C GLU A 155 14.53 -17.51 -1.91
N GLY A 156 14.63 -18.83 -2.12
CA GLY A 156 15.38 -19.74 -1.24
C GLY A 156 14.82 -20.01 0.16
N GLY A 157 13.54 -20.35 0.29
CA GLY A 157 12.97 -20.80 1.57
C GLY A 157 11.75 -21.70 1.42
N LEU A 158 12.00 -22.98 1.08
CA LEU A 158 11.02 -24.08 1.06
C LEU A 158 9.86 -23.87 0.08
N GLY A 159 10.01 -24.39 -1.15
CA GLY A 159 8.88 -24.62 -2.01
C GLY A 159 7.74 -25.25 -1.22
N SER A 160 6.56 -24.65 -1.30
CA SER A 160 5.27 -25.34 -1.20
C SER A 160 5.31 -26.65 -0.42
N VAL A 161 5.57 -26.58 0.89
CA VAL A 161 5.13 -27.64 1.79
C VAL A 161 3.77 -27.19 2.29
N PRO A 162 2.66 -27.78 1.83
CA PRO A 162 1.36 -27.55 2.44
C PRO A 162 1.47 -28.07 3.88
N GLY A 163 1.70 -27.19 4.87
CA GLY A 163 1.90 -27.67 6.24
C GLY A 163 2.36 -26.68 7.32
N PHE A 164 2.77 -25.45 7.02
CA PHE A 164 3.31 -24.57 8.07
C PHE A 164 2.27 -23.74 8.85
N SER A 165 0.98 -24.04 8.72
CA SER A 165 -0.06 -23.57 9.65
C SER A 165 -0.20 -24.43 10.91
N ALA A 166 0.67 -25.42 11.15
CA ALA A 166 0.55 -26.31 12.31
C ALA A 166 1.87 -26.53 13.05
N SER A 167 2.40 -25.54 13.79
CA SER A 167 3.52 -25.80 14.73
C SER A 167 3.67 -24.86 15.93
N ILE A 168 2.66 -24.07 16.33
CA ILE A 168 2.70 -23.40 17.65
C ILE A 168 1.43 -23.73 18.45
N ALA A 169 1.26 -25.01 18.79
CA ALA A 169 0.26 -25.43 19.78
C ALA A 169 0.68 -26.59 20.70
N LEU A 170 1.92 -27.10 20.61
CA LEU A 170 2.33 -28.30 21.37
C LEU A 170 3.42 -28.12 22.43
N ALA A 171 3.74 -26.88 22.83
CA ALA A 171 4.71 -26.66 23.91
C ALA A 171 4.09 -26.57 25.33
N SER A 172 2.77 -26.41 25.48
CA SER A 172 2.15 -26.15 26.79
C SER A 172 1.65 -27.40 27.54
N ALA A 173 1.54 -28.57 26.89
CA ALA A 173 1.06 -29.80 27.55
C ALA A 173 2.18 -30.64 28.22
N ALA A 174 3.46 -30.40 27.90
CA ALA A 174 4.56 -31.21 28.42
C ALA A 174 4.95 -30.87 29.87
N MET A 175 4.70 -29.65 30.35
CA MET A 175 5.06 -29.26 31.72
C MET A 175 4.08 -29.78 32.79
N ALA A 176 2.81 -30.05 32.45
CA ALA A 176 1.83 -30.56 33.40
C ALA A 176 2.07 -32.02 33.80
N VAL A 177 2.61 -32.85 32.89
CA VAL A 177 2.91 -34.27 33.17
C VAL A 177 4.17 -34.43 34.03
N LEU A 178 5.14 -33.52 33.91
CA LEU A 178 6.38 -33.58 34.69
C LEU A 178 6.19 -33.17 36.16
N MET A 179 5.16 -32.39 36.49
CA MET A 179 4.85 -32.01 37.88
C MET A 179 3.96 -33.03 38.60
N GLY A 180 3.31 -33.95 37.88
CA GLY A 180 2.41 -34.97 38.46
C GLY A 180 3.05 -36.31 38.83
N ARG A 181 4.39 -36.46 38.72
CA ARG A 181 5.11 -37.71 39.06
C ARG A 181 6.10 -37.56 40.22
N ARG A 182 5.91 -36.57 41.09
CA ARG A 182 6.57 -36.51 42.40
C ARG A 182 5.53 -36.57 43.50
N ASP A 183 4.97 -37.75 43.69
CA ASP A 183 4.55 -38.25 44.99
C ASP A 183 5.44 -39.45 45.32
#